data_AF-A0A0G4N246-F1
#
_entry.id   AF-A0A0G4N246-F1
#
_cell.length_a   1.000
_cell.length_b   1.000
_cell.length_c   1.000
_cell.angle_alpha   90.00
_cell.angle_beta   90.00
_cell.angle_gamma   90.00
#
_symmetry.space_group_name_H-M   'P 1'
#
loop_
_entity.id
_entity.type
_entity.pdbx_description
1 polymer ?
#
loop_
_entity_poly.entity_id
_entity_poly.type
_entity_poly.pdbx_seq_one_letter_code
_entity_poly.pdbx_strand_id
1 'polypeptide(L)'
;MRTPRDSFALNEDGTSQVGATPRDVKMRELAVRNQLKQGLASLPKPKDVEWELELPEEQQEVVKTDDELREDASRRDRRDRETREALEALDQKRRSQVMQKNLPRPASINISALVSLASKIADGPEGLIAAEAAKLIANDATKFPQAGGKVKGSAPPLDVIGDSDLAAARQAIAAETAEIPGLEQVQQHFESRSSSSLLLGLGCYDDDEERHQETVMRAAFDTVQDSIIASADRGTKLETKLKLHLGGYVKRQALLREKINGAHEALEKANNAPNGFKTLAISEEVAISRRLEALREEVSFVSRREREAQEMYRRTKDELDTLRGDGANGVH
;
A
#
# COMPACT_ATOMS: atom_id res chain seq x y z
N MET A 1 53.30 -17.37 12.38
CA MET A 1 51.95 -16.81 12.59
C MET A 1 50.93 -17.80 12.03
N ARG A 2 50.39 -18.69 12.87
CA ARG A 2 49.31 -19.62 12.53
C ARG A 2 47.99 -18.95 12.89
N THR A 3 47.02 -18.96 11.98
CA THR A 3 45.66 -18.47 12.25
C THR A 3 44.99 -19.34 13.30
N PRO A 4 44.07 -18.79 14.12
CA PRO A 4 43.34 -19.57 15.12
C PRO A 4 42.49 -20.61 14.40
N ARG A 5 42.55 -21.85 14.90
CA ARG A 5 41.77 -23.00 14.42
C ARG A 5 40.29 -22.66 14.30
N ASP A 6 39.76 -22.82 13.10
CA ASP A 6 38.34 -22.82 12.77
C ASP A 6 37.62 -23.87 13.62
N SER A 7 36.80 -23.42 14.57
CA SER A 7 36.01 -24.27 15.45
C SER A 7 34.63 -24.64 14.87
N PHE A 8 34.30 -24.17 13.67
CA PHE A 8 32.97 -24.34 13.08
C PHE A 8 32.94 -24.98 11.69
N ALA A 9 34.06 -25.57 11.22
CA ALA A 9 34.12 -26.41 10.02
C ALA A 9 33.40 -25.80 8.78
N LEU A 10 33.37 -24.47 8.69
CA LEU A 10 32.59 -23.74 7.68
C LEU A 10 33.28 -23.72 6.31
N ASN A 11 34.54 -24.17 6.24
CA ASN A 11 35.32 -24.26 5.01
C ASN A 11 35.64 -25.71 4.61
N GLU A 12 34.92 -26.72 5.13
CA GLU A 12 35.00 -28.09 4.59
C GLU A 12 34.17 -28.18 3.29
N ASP A 13 34.57 -27.38 2.31
CA ASP A 13 34.00 -27.36 0.97
C ASP A 13 34.22 -28.72 0.30
N GLY A 14 33.12 -29.47 0.11
CA GLY A 14 32.70 -29.90 -1.22
C GLY A 14 33.72 -30.60 -2.13
N THR A 15 34.73 -31.28 -1.59
CA THR A 15 35.73 -31.99 -2.40
C THR A 15 35.60 -33.51 -2.25
N SER A 16 35.21 -34.11 -3.37
CA SER A 16 35.48 -35.51 -3.75
C SER A 16 34.65 -36.58 -3.06
N GLN A 17 33.37 -36.57 -3.43
CA GLN A 17 32.54 -37.77 -3.53
C GLN A 17 33.06 -38.67 -4.67
N VAL A 18 34.18 -39.36 -4.44
CA VAL A 18 34.63 -40.46 -5.31
C VAL A 18 35.19 -41.58 -4.41
N GLY A 19 34.33 -42.56 -4.08
CA GLY A 19 34.78 -43.86 -3.55
C GLY A 19 34.27 -44.33 -2.18
N ALA A 20 33.24 -43.73 -1.58
CA ALA A 20 32.70 -44.22 -0.30
C ALA A 20 31.64 -45.33 -0.52
N THR A 21 31.80 -46.48 0.12
CA THR A 21 30.79 -47.55 0.05
C THR A 21 29.48 -47.08 0.72
N PRO A 22 28.29 -47.58 0.33
CA PRO A 22 27.01 -47.18 0.94
C PRO A 22 26.97 -47.35 2.48
N ARG A 23 27.79 -48.25 3.02
CA ARG A 23 27.93 -48.46 4.47
C ARG A 23 28.66 -47.30 5.16
N ASP A 24 29.64 -46.69 4.50
CA ASP A 24 30.43 -45.59 5.07
C ASP A 24 29.62 -44.29 5.14
N VAL A 25 28.77 -44.04 4.14
CA VAL A 25 27.83 -42.90 4.14
C VAL A 25 26.86 -43.02 5.32
N LYS A 26 26.31 -44.22 5.55
CA LYS A 26 25.38 -44.48 6.67
C LYS A 26 26.06 -44.33 8.03
N MET A 27 27.31 -44.77 8.17
CA MET A 27 28.08 -44.58 9.41
C MET A 27 28.39 -43.11 9.66
N ARG A 28 28.68 -42.32 8.62
CA ARG A 28 28.89 -40.87 8.74
C ARG A 28 27.61 -40.14 9.14
N GLU A 29 26.47 -40.48 8.54
CA GLU A 29 25.16 -39.94 8.94
C GLU A 29 24.82 -40.26 10.40
N LEU A 30 25.10 -41.49 10.84
CA LEU A 30 24.92 -41.88 12.25
C LEU A 30 25.85 -41.11 13.19
N ALA A 31 27.10 -40.86 12.78
CA ALA A 31 28.05 -40.06 13.55
C ALA A 31 27.57 -38.61 13.68
N VAL A 32 27.14 -37.98 12.58
CA VAL A 32 26.59 -36.62 12.57
C VAL A 32 25.33 -36.52 13.44
N ARG A 33 24.42 -37.49 13.33
CA ARG A 33 23.20 -37.54 14.15
C ARG A 33 23.49 -37.71 15.63
N ASN A 34 24.50 -38.50 15.99
CA ASN A 34 24.91 -38.66 17.39
C ASN A 34 25.59 -37.39 17.93
N GLN A 35 26.39 -36.71 17.11
CA GLN A 35 27.00 -35.44 17.47
C GLN A 35 25.95 -34.34 17.71
N LEU A 36 24.94 -34.25 16.85
CA LEU A 36 23.79 -33.35 17.03
C LEU A 36 22.99 -33.70 18.28
N LYS A 37 22.72 -35.00 18.53
CA LYS A 37 22.01 -35.43 19.74
C LYS A 37 22.76 -35.07 21.02
N GLN A 38 24.09 -35.22 21.04
CA GLN A 38 24.92 -34.82 22.18
C GLN A 38 24.91 -33.29 22.35
N GLY A 39 24.99 -32.53 21.26
CA GLY A 39 24.89 -31.06 21.29
C GLY A 39 23.54 -30.57 21.83
N LEU A 40 22.44 -31.15 21.35
CA LEU A 40 21.09 -30.82 21.82
C LEU A 40 20.84 -31.29 23.26
N ALA A 41 21.43 -32.41 23.68
CA ALA A 41 21.34 -32.88 25.07
C ALA A 41 22.18 -32.05 26.04
N SER A 42 23.21 -31.36 25.54
CA SER A 42 24.02 -30.42 26.33
C SER A 42 23.35 -29.05 26.52
N LEU A 43 22.25 -28.78 25.81
CA LEU A 43 21.46 -27.59 26.05
C LEU A 43 20.81 -27.69 27.44
N PRO A 44 20.84 -26.62 28.25
CA PRO A 44 20.12 -26.57 29.51
C PRO A 44 18.66 -26.92 29.27
N LYS A 45 18.10 -27.84 30.07
CA LYS A 45 16.67 -28.14 29.99
C LYS A 45 15.89 -26.82 30.11
N PRO A 46 14.88 -26.58 29.26
CA PRO A 46 14.04 -25.39 29.39
C PRO A 46 13.53 -25.37 30.83
N LYS A 47 13.91 -24.34 31.57
CA LYS A 47 13.30 -24.09 32.86
C LYS A 47 11.87 -23.67 32.52
N ASP A 48 10.89 -24.45 32.97
CA ASP A 48 9.50 -23.99 33.09
C ASP A 48 9.49 -22.87 34.14
N VAL A 49 10.00 -21.71 33.76
CA VAL A 49 9.63 -20.47 34.41
C VAL A 49 8.31 -20.13 33.76
N GLU A 50 7.24 -20.23 34.53
CA GLU A 50 6.00 -19.53 34.25
C GLU A 50 6.40 -18.06 34.03
N TRP A 51 6.52 -17.67 32.77
CA TRP A 51 6.57 -16.27 32.43
C TRP A 51 5.17 -15.77 32.75
N GLU A 52 4.97 -15.28 33.98
CA GLU A 52 3.99 -14.24 34.22
C GLU A 52 4.39 -13.11 33.30
N LEU A 53 3.76 -13.10 32.12
CA LEU A 53 3.75 -11.97 31.22
C LEU A 53 2.92 -10.90 31.93
N GLU A 54 3.50 -10.25 32.94
CA GLU A 54 3.10 -8.92 33.30
C GLU A 54 3.34 -8.08 32.06
N LEU A 55 2.26 -7.86 31.31
CA LEU A 55 2.22 -6.99 30.15
C LEU A 55 2.78 -5.64 30.64
N PRO A 56 3.99 -5.23 30.23
CA PRO A 56 4.45 -3.90 30.56
C PRO A 56 3.41 -2.91 30.05
N GLU A 57 3.06 -1.89 30.85
CA GLU A 57 2.20 -0.80 30.39
C GLU A 57 2.63 -0.40 28.97
N GLU A 58 1.67 -0.26 28.04
CA GLU A 58 1.90 0.12 26.64
C GLU A 58 2.80 1.35 26.58
N GLN A 59 4.12 1.14 26.59
CA GLN A 59 5.07 2.08 26.04
C GLN A 59 4.69 2.12 24.58
N GLN A 60 4.03 3.20 24.20
CA GLN A 60 3.57 3.51 22.87
C GLN A 60 4.64 3.08 21.88
N GLU A 61 4.49 1.88 21.30
CA GLU A 61 5.35 1.44 20.21
C GLU A 61 5.15 2.51 19.17
N VAL A 62 6.21 3.29 18.92
CA VAL A 62 6.21 4.29 17.86
C VAL A 62 5.88 3.51 16.61
N VAL A 63 4.63 3.64 16.16
CA VAL A 63 4.15 3.07 14.90
C VAL A 63 4.98 3.76 13.84
N LYS A 64 6.10 3.12 13.50
CA LYS A 64 6.92 3.51 12.36
C LYS A 64 5.96 3.58 11.19
N THR A 65 5.84 4.77 10.60
CA THR A 65 5.04 4.98 9.41
C THR A 65 5.53 4.00 8.33
N ASP A 66 4.67 3.64 7.37
CA ASP A 66 5.01 2.69 6.29
C ASP A 66 6.30 3.11 5.53
N ASP A 67 6.69 4.39 5.61
CA ASP A 67 7.94 4.94 5.08
C ASP A 67 9.22 4.49 5.84
N GLU A 68 9.12 4.10 7.11
CA GLU A 68 10.24 3.64 7.94
C GLU A 68 10.40 2.12 7.99
N LEU A 69 9.37 1.37 7.58
CA LEU A 69 9.46 -0.05 7.30
C LEU A 69 10.15 -0.22 5.94
N ARG A 70 11.48 -0.39 5.96
CA ARG A 70 12.27 -0.75 4.76
C ARG A 70 11.51 -1.83 3.96
N GLU A 71 10.95 -1.47 2.81
CA GLU A 71 10.25 -2.42 1.93
C GLU A 71 11.11 -3.69 1.78
N ASP A 72 10.49 -4.87 1.90
CA ASP A 72 11.13 -6.16 1.66
C ASP A 72 12.00 -6.09 0.41
N ALA A 73 13.27 -6.52 0.49
CA ALA A 73 14.21 -6.42 -0.63
C ALA A 73 13.65 -7.05 -1.92
N SER A 74 12.87 -8.13 -1.80
CA SER A 74 12.21 -8.81 -2.91
C SER A 74 11.16 -7.96 -3.63
N ARG A 75 10.48 -7.03 -2.93
CA ARG A 75 9.47 -6.13 -3.52
C ARG A 75 10.13 -4.98 -4.27
N ARG A 76 11.20 -4.41 -3.73
CA ARG A 76 12.02 -3.39 -4.43
C ARG A 76 12.67 -3.98 -5.68
N ASP A 77 13.31 -5.13 -5.56
CA ASP A 77 13.94 -5.80 -6.70
C ASP A 77 12.93 -6.14 -7.79
N ARG A 78 11.72 -6.57 -7.41
CA ARG A 78 10.64 -6.81 -8.36
C ARG A 78 10.20 -5.54 -9.07
N ARG A 79 9.96 -4.44 -8.34
CA ARG A 79 9.59 -3.14 -8.92
C ARG A 79 10.68 -2.61 -9.85
N ASP A 80 11.93 -2.68 -9.42
CA ASP A 80 13.08 -2.22 -10.20
C ASP A 80 13.32 -3.09 -11.44
N ARG A 81 12.99 -4.38 -11.36
CA ARG A 81 13.02 -5.28 -12.50
C ARG A 81 11.90 -4.96 -13.47
N GLU A 82 10.67 -4.79 -13.00
CA GLU A 82 9.51 -4.44 -13.83
C GLU A 82 9.72 -3.09 -14.54
N THR A 83 10.29 -2.09 -13.86
CA THR A 83 10.61 -0.80 -14.48
C THR A 83 11.72 -0.92 -15.52
N ARG A 84 12.79 -1.68 -15.22
CA ARG A 84 13.85 -1.97 -16.20
C ARG A 84 13.33 -2.71 -17.42
N GLU A 85 12.56 -3.77 -17.22
CA GLU A 85 11.95 -4.55 -18.30
C GLU A 85 10.98 -3.69 -19.14
N ALA A 86 10.23 -2.79 -18.51
CA ALA A 86 9.36 -1.85 -19.21
C ALA A 86 10.16 -0.85 -20.07
N LEU A 87 11.24 -0.28 -19.53
CA LEU A 87 12.13 0.62 -20.26
C LEU A 87 12.81 -0.09 -21.44
N GLU A 88 13.33 -1.31 -21.20
CA GLU A 88 13.94 -2.14 -22.24
C GLU A 88 12.94 -2.50 -23.34
N ALA A 89 11.68 -2.81 -22.98
CA ALA A 89 10.62 -3.09 -23.94
C ALA A 89 10.26 -1.85 -24.78
N LEU A 90 10.24 -0.66 -24.18
CA LEU A 90 10.02 0.59 -24.92
C LEU A 90 11.20 0.87 -25.87
N ASP A 91 12.43 0.70 -25.39
CA ASP A 91 13.62 0.85 -26.24
C ASP A 91 13.65 -0.19 -27.36
N GLN A 92 13.21 -1.42 -27.12
CA GLN A 92 13.10 -2.45 -28.15
C GLN A 92 12.04 -2.09 -29.21
N LYS A 93 10.90 -1.52 -28.80
CA LYS A 93 9.86 -1.02 -29.71
C LYS A 93 10.30 0.17 -30.56
N ARG A 94 11.29 0.93 -30.08
CA ARG A 94 11.91 2.05 -30.83
C ARG A 94 13.01 1.61 -31.80
N ARG A 95 13.51 0.37 -31.70
CA ARG A 95 14.48 -0.18 -32.66
C ARG A 95 13.81 -0.52 -33.99
N SER A 96 14.62 -0.72 -35.04
CA SER A 96 14.15 -1.14 -36.35
C SER A 96 13.40 -2.49 -36.31
N GLN A 97 12.50 -2.72 -37.26
CA GLN A 97 11.73 -3.97 -37.34
C GLN A 97 12.62 -5.22 -37.48
N VAL A 98 13.77 -5.07 -38.14
CA VAL A 98 14.78 -6.14 -38.29
C VAL A 98 15.29 -6.58 -36.92
N MET A 99 15.56 -5.63 -36.02
CA MET A 99 15.97 -5.89 -34.64
C MET A 99 14.85 -6.44 -33.77
N GLN A 100 13.62 -5.95 -33.94
CA GLN A 100 12.47 -6.45 -33.19
C GLN A 100 12.14 -7.91 -33.53
N LYS A 101 12.27 -8.28 -34.80
CA LYS A 101 12.02 -9.63 -35.31
C LYS A 101 13.24 -10.55 -35.25
N ASN A 102 14.39 -10.06 -34.73
CA ASN A 102 15.66 -10.78 -34.70
C ASN A 102 16.08 -11.36 -36.06
N LEU A 103 15.84 -10.62 -37.14
CA LEU A 103 16.20 -11.03 -38.49
C LEU A 103 17.73 -10.92 -38.71
N PRO A 104 18.33 -11.78 -39.56
CA PRO A 104 19.76 -11.76 -39.81
C PRO A 104 20.20 -10.44 -40.45
N ARG A 105 21.31 -9.87 -39.94
CA ARG A 105 21.89 -8.60 -40.43
C ARG A 105 23.18 -8.87 -41.22
N PRO A 106 23.54 -8.01 -42.19
CA PRO A 106 24.75 -8.19 -42.98
C PRO A 106 26.01 -7.95 -42.14
N ALA A 107 26.98 -8.88 -42.23
CA ALA A 107 28.21 -8.84 -41.44
C ALA A 107 29.19 -7.75 -41.90
N SER A 108 29.18 -7.34 -43.16
CA SER A 108 30.05 -6.26 -43.66
C SER A 108 29.24 -5.24 -44.44
N ILE A 109 29.26 -3.98 -43.99
CA ILE A 109 28.50 -2.89 -44.59
C ILE A 109 29.44 -1.74 -44.94
N ASN A 110 29.41 -1.33 -46.20
CA ASN A 110 30.06 -0.10 -46.67
C ASN A 110 28.98 0.97 -46.84
N ILE A 111 28.92 1.94 -45.93
CA ILE A 111 27.83 2.93 -45.86
C ILE A 111 27.82 3.82 -47.11
N SER A 112 28.98 4.25 -47.59
CA SER A 112 29.11 5.08 -48.80
C SER A 112 28.60 4.37 -50.06
N ALA A 113 28.88 3.07 -50.18
CA ALA A 113 28.39 2.26 -51.30
C ALA A 113 26.87 2.10 -51.24
N LEU A 114 26.31 1.89 -50.04
CA LEU A 114 24.87 1.75 -49.81
C LEU A 114 24.11 3.02 -50.20
N VAL A 115 24.60 4.19 -49.78
CA VAL A 115 24.00 5.49 -50.13
C VAL A 115 24.11 5.74 -51.65
N SER A 116 25.24 5.40 -52.26
CA SER A 116 25.42 5.53 -53.72
C SER A 116 24.55 4.58 -54.55
N LEU A 117 24.13 3.45 -53.97
CA LEU A 117 23.19 2.52 -54.60
C LEU A 117 21.77 3.05 -54.50
N ALA A 118 21.40 3.56 -53.32
CA ALA A 118 20.09 4.19 -53.11
C ALA A 118 19.87 5.37 -54.06
N SER A 119 20.88 6.19 -54.31
CA SER A 119 20.79 7.33 -55.25
C SER A 119 20.72 6.94 -56.73
N LYS A 120 20.91 5.66 -57.07
CA LYS A 120 20.78 5.15 -58.45
C LYS A 120 19.40 4.58 -58.75
N ILE A 121 18.59 4.34 -57.72
CA ILE A 121 17.20 3.90 -57.85
C ILE A 121 16.40 5.13 -58.28
N ALA A 122 15.48 4.95 -59.22
CA ALA A 122 14.72 6.04 -59.83
C ALA A 122 14.02 6.95 -58.79
N ASP A 123 13.81 8.22 -59.17
CA ASP A 123 13.17 9.27 -58.36
C ASP A 123 11.64 9.06 -58.19
N GLY A 124 11.24 7.89 -57.72
CA GLY A 124 9.87 7.53 -57.35
C GLY A 124 9.72 7.24 -55.85
N PRO A 125 8.55 6.77 -55.40
CA PRO A 125 8.34 6.36 -54.00
C PRO A 125 9.34 5.27 -53.57
N GLU A 126 9.76 4.40 -54.50
CA GLU A 126 10.78 3.37 -54.27
C GLU A 126 12.16 3.95 -53.93
N GLY A 127 12.55 5.06 -54.57
CA GLY A 127 13.82 5.74 -54.30
C GLY A 127 13.87 6.36 -52.90
N LEU A 128 12.75 6.96 -52.46
CA LEU A 128 12.62 7.50 -51.10
C LEU A 128 12.70 6.39 -50.05
N ILE A 129 12.02 5.26 -50.29
CA ILE A 129 12.08 4.08 -49.40
C ILE A 129 13.50 3.53 -49.34
N ALA A 130 14.19 3.42 -50.49
CA ALA A 130 15.56 2.92 -50.53
C ALA A 130 16.57 3.85 -49.83
N ALA A 131 16.39 5.17 -49.94
CA ALA A 131 17.21 6.15 -49.24
C ALA A 131 17.03 6.07 -47.71
N GLU A 132 15.79 5.99 -47.24
CA GLU A 132 15.50 5.83 -45.80
C GLU A 132 15.95 4.46 -45.27
N ALA A 133 15.77 3.39 -46.04
CA ALA A 133 16.28 2.06 -45.69
C ALA A 133 17.81 2.05 -45.56
N ALA A 134 18.52 2.75 -46.45
CA ALA A 134 19.97 2.87 -46.36
C ALA A 134 20.42 3.62 -45.08
N LYS A 135 19.71 4.69 -44.69
CA LYS A 135 19.96 5.41 -43.44
C LYS A 135 19.72 4.53 -42.21
N LEU A 136 18.60 3.78 -42.18
CA LEU A 136 18.27 2.86 -41.09
C LEU A 136 19.30 1.74 -40.93
N ILE A 137 19.72 1.12 -42.03
CA ILE A 137 20.75 0.06 -42.02
C ILE A 137 22.09 0.62 -41.52
N ALA A 138 22.46 1.84 -41.93
CA ALA A 138 23.68 2.49 -41.45
C ALA A 138 23.64 2.80 -39.94
N ASN A 139 22.50 3.27 -39.43
CA ASN A 139 22.34 3.52 -37.99
C ASN A 139 22.39 2.21 -37.19
N ASP A 140 21.67 1.18 -37.62
CA ASP A 140 21.67 -0.13 -36.95
C ASP A 140 23.07 -0.74 -36.89
N ALA A 141 23.84 -0.61 -37.97
CA ALA A 141 25.21 -1.11 -38.05
C ALA A 141 26.18 -0.39 -37.10
N THR A 142 25.99 0.92 -36.89
CA THR A 142 26.86 1.75 -36.06
C THR A 142 26.46 1.70 -34.57
N LYS A 143 25.17 1.73 -34.27
CA LYS A 143 24.62 1.73 -32.90
C LYS A 143 24.58 0.33 -32.28
N PHE A 144 24.34 -0.70 -33.09
CA PHE A 144 24.20 -2.08 -32.64
C PHE A 144 25.05 -3.04 -33.48
N PRO A 145 26.39 -2.97 -33.41
CA PRO A 145 27.28 -3.79 -34.23
C PRO A 145 27.09 -5.28 -33.95
N GLN A 146 27.05 -6.10 -35.00
CA GLN A 146 27.02 -7.55 -34.87
C GLN A 146 28.41 -8.09 -34.51
N ALA A 147 28.47 -9.17 -33.74
CA ALA A 147 29.73 -9.84 -33.41
C ALA A 147 30.49 -10.24 -34.69
N GLY A 148 31.71 -9.72 -34.86
CA GLY A 148 32.54 -9.94 -36.06
C GLY A 148 32.22 -9.04 -37.26
N GLY A 149 31.27 -8.11 -37.12
CA GLY A 149 30.87 -7.23 -38.20
C GLY A 149 31.84 -6.07 -38.47
N LYS A 150 32.08 -5.74 -39.74
CA LYS A 150 32.93 -4.60 -40.15
C LYS A 150 32.08 -3.53 -40.82
N VAL A 151 32.05 -2.34 -40.21
CA VAL A 151 31.35 -1.17 -40.75
C VAL A 151 32.39 -0.18 -41.25
N LYS A 152 32.28 0.26 -42.51
CA LYS A 152 33.11 1.32 -43.08
C LYS A 152 32.25 2.57 -43.34
N GLY A 153 32.64 3.67 -42.71
CA GLY A 153 31.98 4.98 -42.83
C GLY A 153 31.25 5.40 -41.55
N SER A 154 30.77 6.63 -41.54
CA SER A 154 29.90 7.17 -40.47
C SER A 154 28.45 7.21 -40.95
N ALA A 155 27.51 6.85 -40.08
CA ALA A 155 26.08 6.92 -40.38
C ALA A 155 25.57 8.37 -40.26
N PRO A 156 24.63 8.80 -41.12
CA PRO A 156 23.85 10.01 -40.90
C PRO A 156 22.99 9.91 -39.64
N PRO A 157 22.73 11.02 -38.93
CA PRO A 157 21.76 11.03 -37.83
C PRO A 157 20.36 10.71 -38.36
N LEU A 158 19.57 9.99 -37.56
CA LEU A 158 18.15 9.73 -37.86
C LEU A 158 17.27 10.80 -37.20
N ASP A 159 16.19 11.15 -37.89
CA ASP A 159 15.17 12.03 -37.35
C ASP A 159 14.35 11.31 -36.26
N VAL A 160 14.00 12.02 -35.21
CA VAL A 160 13.20 11.49 -34.09
C VAL A 160 11.73 11.74 -34.37
N ILE A 161 10.96 10.69 -34.61
CA ILE A 161 9.52 10.72 -34.83
C ILE A 161 8.81 10.26 -33.55
N GLY A 162 7.70 10.92 -33.18
CA GLY A 162 6.90 10.55 -32.01
C GLY A 162 6.23 9.17 -32.15
N ASP A 163 6.11 8.44 -31.04
CA ASP A 163 5.48 7.11 -31.00
C ASP A 163 3.99 7.16 -31.43
N SER A 164 3.30 8.27 -31.14
CA SER A 164 1.93 8.54 -31.60
C SER A 164 1.83 8.65 -33.12
N ASP A 165 2.78 9.36 -33.72
CA ASP A 165 2.76 9.70 -35.14
C ASP A 165 3.10 8.49 -35.98
N LEU A 166 4.03 7.64 -35.50
CA LEU A 166 4.32 6.34 -36.10
C LEU A 166 3.12 5.39 -36.03
N ALA A 167 2.35 5.41 -34.94
CA ALA A 167 1.14 4.59 -34.82
C ALA A 167 0.05 5.07 -35.79
N ALA A 168 -0.17 6.38 -35.87
CA ALA A 168 -1.12 6.98 -36.81
C ALA A 168 -0.75 6.69 -38.26
N ALA A 169 0.53 6.83 -38.63
CA ALA A 169 1.03 6.53 -39.98
C ALA A 169 0.83 5.04 -40.33
N ARG A 170 1.12 4.11 -39.40
CA ARG A 170 0.87 2.67 -39.61
C ARG A 170 -0.61 2.37 -39.81
N GLN A 171 -1.47 3.03 -39.05
CA GLN A 171 -2.91 2.88 -39.19
C GLN A 171 -3.42 3.41 -40.54
N ALA A 172 -2.92 4.57 -40.98
CA ALA A 172 -3.25 5.13 -42.30
C ALA A 172 -2.82 4.19 -43.43
N ILE A 173 -1.58 3.68 -43.38
CA ILE A 173 -1.08 2.70 -44.36
C ILE A 173 -1.95 1.44 -44.33
N ALA A 174 -2.30 0.92 -43.16
CA ALA A 174 -3.15 -0.26 -43.03
C ALA A 174 -4.57 -0.02 -43.58
N ALA A 175 -5.12 1.19 -43.44
CA ALA A 175 -6.43 1.54 -43.97
C ALA A 175 -6.41 1.69 -45.50
N GLU A 176 -5.36 2.27 -46.06
CA GLU A 176 -5.19 2.43 -47.51
C GLU A 176 -4.80 1.13 -48.23
N THR A 177 -4.05 0.25 -47.55
CA THR A 177 -3.67 -1.06 -48.08
C THR A 177 -4.68 -2.16 -47.78
N ALA A 178 -5.74 -1.85 -47.00
CA ALA A 178 -6.82 -2.79 -46.76
C ALA A 178 -7.53 -3.12 -48.08
N GLU A 179 -7.77 -4.40 -48.30
CA GLU A 179 -8.53 -4.86 -49.45
C GLU A 179 -9.96 -4.29 -49.39
N ILE A 180 -10.43 -3.75 -50.51
CA ILE A 180 -11.82 -3.28 -50.64
C ILE A 180 -12.72 -4.51 -50.48
N PRO A 181 -13.62 -4.55 -49.47
CA PRO A 181 -14.46 -5.71 -49.23
C PRO A 181 -15.37 -5.98 -50.44
N GLY A 182 -15.52 -7.26 -50.78
CA GLY A 182 -16.41 -7.67 -51.86
C GLY A 182 -17.86 -7.30 -51.58
N LEU A 183 -18.65 -7.12 -52.64
CA LEU A 183 -20.07 -6.72 -52.56
C LEU A 183 -20.89 -7.68 -51.68
N GLU A 184 -20.56 -8.97 -51.70
CA GLU A 184 -21.19 -10.01 -50.86
C GLU A 184 -20.95 -9.79 -49.36
N GLN A 185 -19.74 -9.38 -48.98
CA GLN A 185 -19.41 -9.10 -47.58
C GLN A 185 -20.15 -7.85 -47.08
N VAL A 186 -20.29 -6.84 -47.95
CA VAL A 186 -21.06 -5.63 -47.65
C VAL A 186 -22.54 -5.95 -47.46
N GLN A 187 -23.12 -6.81 -48.31
CA GLN A 187 -24.51 -7.27 -48.17
C GLN A 187 -24.72 -8.04 -46.87
N GLN A 188 -23.85 -9.01 -46.55
CA GLN A 188 -23.92 -9.76 -45.29
C GLN A 188 -23.80 -8.85 -44.07
N HIS A 189 -22.90 -7.86 -44.10
CA HIS A 189 -22.80 -6.87 -43.03
C HIS A 189 -24.05 -6.00 -42.90
N PHE A 190 -24.68 -5.63 -44.01
CA PHE A 190 -25.91 -4.84 -44.01
C PHE A 190 -27.11 -5.63 -43.50
N GLU A 191 -27.29 -6.88 -43.93
CA GLU A 191 -28.35 -7.78 -43.47
C GLU A 191 -28.15 -8.20 -42.00
N SER A 192 -26.91 -8.38 -41.54
CA SER A 192 -26.63 -8.62 -40.12
C SER A 192 -26.98 -7.43 -39.22
N ARG A 193 -27.11 -6.23 -39.80
CA ARG A 193 -27.55 -5.02 -39.07
C ARG A 193 -29.06 -4.86 -39.06
N SER A 194 -29.79 -5.36 -40.05
CA SER A 194 -31.27 -5.28 -40.07
C SER A 194 -31.93 -6.20 -39.04
N SER A 195 -31.23 -7.25 -38.59
CA SER A 195 -31.65 -8.09 -37.46
C SER A 195 -31.42 -7.46 -36.08
N SER A 196 -30.84 -6.26 -36.02
CA SER A 196 -30.66 -5.55 -34.75
C SER A 196 -31.99 -4.97 -34.25
N SER A 197 -32.56 -5.62 -33.23
CA SER A 197 -33.78 -5.26 -32.51
C SER A 197 -33.80 -3.84 -31.90
N LEU A 198 -32.71 -3.07 -31.99
CA LEU A 198 -32.63 -1.67 -31.53
C LEU A 198 -33.20 -0.68 -32.54
N LEU A 199 -33.37 -1.10 -33.80
CA LEU A 199 -34.15 -0.35 -34.80
C LEU A 199 -35.64 -0.69 -34.64
N LEU A 200 -36.19 -0.30 -33.48
CA LEU A 200 -37.62 -0.31 -33.24
C LEU A 200 -38.28 0.61 -34.28
N GLY A 201 -38.91 0.02 -35.30
CA GLY A 201 -39.76 0.72 -36.25
C GLY A 201 -39.23 0.95 -37.66
N LEU A 202 -38.16 0.28 -38.11
CA LEU A 202 -37.70 0.40 -39.51
C LEU A 202 -37.68 -0.92 -40.32
N GLY A 203 -38.03 -2.05 -39.72
CA GLY A 203 -37.95 -3.37 -40.35
C GLY A 203 -39.25 -4.17 -40.42
N CYS A 204 -40.40 -3.59 -40.08
CA CYS A 204 -41.66 -4.33 -39.99
C CYS A 204 -42.80 -3.45 -40.51
N TYR A 205 -43.26 -3.73 -41.75
CA TYR A 205 -44.48 -3.18 -42.34
C TYR A 205 -45.22 -4.29 -43.13
N ASP A 206 -45.48 -5.44 -42.51
CA ASP A 206 -46.31 -6.51 -43.08
C ASP A 206 -47.26 -7.12 -42.01
N ASP A 207 -48.56 -7.22 -42.34
CA ASP A 207 -49.71 -7.47 -41.44
C ASP A 207 -49.72 -8.80 -40.62
N ASP A 208 -48.73 -9.70 -40.74
CA ASP A 208 -48.57 -10.93 -39.93
C ASP A 208 -47.80 -10.66 -38.59
N GLU A 209 -47.81 -9.40 -38.15
CA GLU A 209 -46.80 -8.72 -37.35
C GLU A 209 -46.80 -9.03 -35.85
N GLU A 210 -47.96 -9.21 -35.20
CA GLU A 210 -48.02 -9.26 -33.72
C GLU A 210 -47.34 -10.51 -33.16
N ARG A 211 -47.58 -11.69 -33.76
CA ARG A 211 -47.00 -12.96 -33.27
C ARG A 211 -45.50 -13.00 -33.49
N HIS A 212 -45.02 -12.51 -34.63
CA HIS A 212 -43.59 -12.45 -34.91
C HIS A 212 -42.89 -11.43 -34.02
N GLN A 213 -43.47 -10.25 -33.81
CA GLN A 213 -42.97 -9.26 -32.84
C GLN A 213 -42.90 -9.83 -31.43
N GLU A 214 -43.94 -10.53 -30.96
CA GLU A 214 -43.91 -11.18 -29.65
C GLU A 214 -42.80 -12.22 -29.52
N THR A 215 -42.58 -13.06 -30.54
CA THR A 215 -41.51 -14.06 -30.52
C THR A 215 -40.12 -13.44 -30.50
N VAL A 216 -39.90 -12.36 -31.26
CA VAL A 216 -38.63 -11.65 -31.32
C VAL A 216 -38.37 -10.91 -30.00
N MET A 217 -39.38 -10.25 -29.44
CA MET A 217 -39.29 -9.54 -28.16
C MET A 217 -39.04 -10.51 -26.98
N ARG A 218 -39.67 -11.68 -26.99
CA ARG A 218 -39.38 -12.74 -26.00
C ARG A 218 -37.96 -13.27 -26.13
N ALA A 219 -37.48 -13.54 -27.34
CA ALA A 219 -36.09 -13.97 -27.55
C ALA A 219 -35.09 -12.90 -27.08
N ALA A 220 -35.33 -11.62 -27.38
CA ALA A 220 -34.51 -10.53 -26.88
C ALA A 220 -34.54 -10.44 -25.35
N PHE A 221 -35.72 -10.59 -24.73
CA PHE A 221 -35.86 -10.65 -23.28
C PHE A 221 -35.07 -11.81 -22.67
N ASP A 222 -35.16 -13.01 -23.24
CA ASP A 222 -34.43 -14.18 -22.79
C ASP A 222 -32.91 -13.95 -22.89
N THR A 223 -32.42 -13.33 -23.98
CA THR A 223 -30.98 -12.99 -24.09
C THR A 223 -30.51 -12.00 -23.03
N VAL A 224 -31.34 -11.00 -22.70
CA VAL A 224 -31.04 -10.03 -21.65
C VAL A 224 -31.07 -10.72 -20.29
N GLN A 225 -32.06 -11.57 -20.04
CA GLN A 225 -32.17 -12.34 -18.80
C GLN A 225 -30.95 -13.23 -18.59
N ASP A 226 -30.52 -13.98 -19.61
CA ASP A 226 -29.31 -14.80 -19.56
C ASP A 226 -28.06 -13.96 -19.29
N SER A 227 -27.96 -12.78 -19.91
CA SER A 227 -26.84 -11.86 -19.69
C SER A 227 -26.80 -11.34 -18.24
N ILE A 228 -27.97 -11.04 -17.66
CA ILE A 228 -28.10 -10.58 -16.28
C ILE A 228 -27.69 -11.70 -15.33
N ILE A 229 -28.20 -12.92 -15.52
CA ILE A 229 -27.85 -14.09 -14.69
C ILE A 229 -26.35 -14.35 -14.77
N ALA A 230 -25.77 -14.38 -15.98
CA ALA A 230 -24.34 -14.56 -16.15
C ALA A 230 -23.51 -13.45 -15.50
N SER A 231 -23.99 -12.20 -15.54
CA SER A 231 -23.33 -11.08 -14.87
C SER A 231 -23.42 -11.17 -13.33
N ALA A 232 -24.56 -11.60 -12.80
CA ALA A 232 -24.78 -11.80 -11.37
C ALA A 232 -23.90 -12.94 -10.83
N ASP A 233 -23.77 -14.04 -11.55
CA ASP A 233 -22.87 -15.15 -11.20
C ASP A 233 -21.40 -14.74 -11.22
N ARG A 234 -21.00 -13.87 -12.15
CA ARG A 234 -19.66 -13.28 -12.15
C ARG A 234 -19.49 -12.31 -10.96
N GLY A 235 -20.51 -11.51 -10.68
CA GLY A 235 -20.55 -10.58 -9.54
C GLY A 235 -20.36 -11.31 -8.21
N THR A 236 -21.14 -12.36 -7.94
CA THR A 236 -21.04 -13.16 -6.71
C THR A 236 -19.69 -13.85 -6.57
N LYS A 237 -19.10 -14.35 -7.66
CA LYS A 237 -17.73 -14.91 -7.67
C LYS A 237 -16.67 -13.86 -7.36
N LEU A 238 -16.84 -12.62 -7.84
CA LEU A 238 -15.92 -11.53 -7.54
C LEU A 238 -16.10 -11.06 -6.10
N GLU A 239 -17.34 -10.91 -5.62
CA GLU A 239 -17.65 -10.52 -4.25
C GLU A 239 -17.10 -11.51 -3.23
N THR A 240 -17.22 -12.81 -3.46
CA THR A 240 -16.66 -13.83 -2.56
C THR A 240 -15.13 -13.75 -2.50
N LYS A 241 -14.45 -13.53 -3.64
CA LYS A 241 -12.99 -13.29 -3.68
C LYS A 241 -12.61 -11.99 -2.97
N LEU A 242 -13.32 -10.91 -3.24
CA LEU A 242 -13.09 -9.61 -2.60
C LEU A 242 -13.33 -9.69 -1.10
N LYS A 243 -14.36 -10.40 -0.64
CA LYS A 243 -14.64 -10.59 0.78
C LYS A 243 -13.55 -11.42 1.46
N LEU A 244 -12.97 -12.41 0.79
CA LEU A 244 -11.84 -13.17 1.31
C LEU A 244 -10.59 -12.28 1.50
N HIS A 245 -10.25 -11.47 0.49
CA HIS A 245 -9.04 -10.63 0.54
C HIS A 245 -9.22 -9.35 1.37
N LEU A 246 -10.35 -8.67 1.22
CA LEU A 246 -10.63 -7.37 1.84
C LEU A 246 -11.39 -7.45 3.16
N GLY A 247 -11.98 -8.60 3.50
CA GLY A 247 -12.78 -8.74 4.72
C GLY A 247 -11.99 -8.45 6.00
N GLY A 248 -10.71 -8.86 6.06
CA GLY A 248 -9.81 -8.53 7.16
C GLY A 248 -9.50 -7.03 7.24
N TYR A 249 -9.22 -6.40 6.09
CA TYR A 249 -8.95 -4.96 6.02
C TYR A 249 -10.16 -4.13 6.42
N VAL A 250 -11.38 -4.51 6.02
CA VAL A 250 -12.62 -3.83 6.42
C VAL A 250 -12.84 -3.91 7.94
N LYS A 251 -12.59 -5.07 8.56
CA LYS A 251 -12.65 -5.21 10.02
C LYS A 251 -11.61 -4.35 10.73
N ARG A 252 -10.37 -4.34 10.22
CA ARG A 252 -9.29 -3.50 10.75
C ARG A 252 -9.63 -2.01 10.63
N GLN A 253 -10.18 -1.59 9.49
CA GLN A 253 -10.63 -0.22 9.27
C GLN A 253 -11.72 0.17 10.27
N ALA A 254 -12.72 -0.69 10.49
CA ALA A 254 -13.79 -0.43 11.45
C ALA A 254 -13.25 -0.26 12.88
N LEU A 255 -12.35 -1.15 13.31
CA LEU A 255 -11.71 -1.08 14.62
C LEU A 255 -10.82 0.16 14.78
N LEU A 256 -10.05 0.51 13.76
CA LEU A 256 -9.23 1.73 13.78
C LEU A 256 -10.11 2.98 13.86
N ARG A 257 -11.22 3.01 13.13
CA ARG A 257 -12.19 4.11 13.19
C ARG A 257 -12.78 4.26 14.60
N GLU A 258 -13.15 3.15 15.24
CA GLU A 258 -13.64 3.16 16.62
C GLU A 258 -12.58 3.68 17.59
N LYS A 259 -11.32 3.23 17.46
CA LYS A 259 -10.20 3.73 18.27
C LYS A 259 -9.97 5.24 18.09
N ILE A 260 -10.00 5.73 16.84
CA ILE A 260 -9.83 7.16 16.54
C ILE A 260 -10.95 7.97 17.19
N ASN A 261 -12.20 7.52 17.07
CA ASN A 261 -13.33 8.21 17.68
C ASN A 261 -13.23 8.21 19.21
N GLY A 262 -12.90 7.07 19.83
CA GLY A 262 -12.73 6.99 21.28
C GLY A 262 -11.59 7.87 21.79
N ALA A 263 -10.46 7.93 21.08
CA ALA A 263 -9.35 8.82 21.40
C ALA A 263 -9.74 10.29 21.24
N HIS A 264 -10.52 10.64 20.22
CA HIS A 264 -11.02 11.99 20.00
C HIS A 264 -11.94 12.44 21.14
N GLU A 265 -12.91 11.61 21.54
CA GLU A 265 -13.79 11.91 22.67
C GLU A 265 -13.02 12.07 23.98
N ALA A 266 -12.00 11.23 24.22
CA ALA A 266 -11.14 11.34 25.40
C ALA A 266 -10.34 12.65 25.38
N LEU A 267 -9.82 13.05 24.22
CA LEU A 267 -9.09 14.30 24.03
C LEU A 267 -9.99 15.51 24.27
N GLU A 268 -11.22 15.51 23.75
CA GLU A 268 -12.18 16.60 24.01
C GLU A 268 -12.50 16.73 25.50
N LYS A 269 -12.74 15.61 26.19
CA LYS A 269 -12.96 15.61 27.64
C LYS A 269 -11.74 16.16 28.39
N ALA A 270 -10.54 15.73 28.01
CA ALA A 270 -9.29 16.19 28.62
C ALA A 270 -9.03 17.69 28.35
N ASN A 271 -9.42 18.22 27.19
CA ASN A 271 -9.32 19.65 26.88
C ASN A 271 -10.35 20.51 27.63
N ASN A 272 -11.55 19.96 27.87
CA ASN A 272 -12.62 20.68 28.57
C ASN A 272 -12.44 20.64 30.10
N ALA A 273 -11.93 19.54 30.65
CA ALA A 273 -11.66 19.36 32.07
C ALA A 273 -10.86 20.50 32.75
N PRO A 274 -9.74 21.01 32.21
CA PRO A 274 -8.96 22.06 32.87
C PRO A 274 -9.73 23.38 32.98
N ASN A 275 -10.59 23.71 32.02
CA ASN A 275 -11.43 24.91 32.12
C ASN A 275 -12.46 24.77 33.26
N GLY A 276 -13.05 23.58 33.40
CA GLY A 276 -13.91 23.23 34.52
C GLY A 276 -13.18 23.33 35.86
N PHE A 277 -12.00 22.73 35.98
CA PHE A 277 -11.19 22.78 37.20
C PHE A 277 -10.69 24.18 37.55
N LYS A 278 -10.32 25.01 36.56
CA LYS A 278 -9.95 26.41 36.81
C LYS A 278 -11.12 27.20 37.40
N THR A 279 -12.31 27.03 36.83
CA THR A 279 -13.53 27.70 37.32
C THR A 279 -13.86 27.23 38.73
N LEU A 280 -13.77 25.92 38.99
CA LEU A 280 -14.00 25.34 40.30
C LEU A 280 -12.98 25.83 41.33
N ALA A 281 -11.69 25.90 40.97
CA ALA A 281 -10.63 26.39 41.84
C ALA A 281 -10.86 27.85 42.26
N ILE A 282 -11.22 28.72 41.32
CA ILE A 282 -11.55 30.13 41.62
C ILE A 282 -12.75 30.21 42.57
N SER A 283 -13.78 29.39 42.33
CA SER A 283 -14.97 29.38 43.20
C SER A 283 -14.66 28.87 44.61
N GLU A 284 -13.78 27.87 44.74
CA GLU A 284 -13.40 27.30 46.03
C GLU A 284 -12.51 28.27 46.82
N GLU A 285 -11.62 29.01 46.16
CA GLU A 285 -10.79 30.04 46.81
C GLU A 285 -11.67 31.13 47.47
N VAL A 286 -12.71 31.57 46.76
CA VAL A 286 -13.71 32.52 47.30
C VAL A 286 -14.57 31.89 48.40
N ALA A 287 -14.92 30.60 48.27
CA ALA A 287 -15.67 29.90 49.31
C ALA A 287 -14.87 29.74 50.60
N ILE A 288 -13.57 29.43 50.49
CA ILE A 288 -12.63 29.32 51.62
C ILE A 288 -12.50 30.65 52.34
N SER A 289 -12.30 31.75 51.61
CA SER A 289 -12.18 33.09 52.23
C SER A 289 -13.43 33.46 53.03
N ARG A 290 -14.62 33.27 52.44
CA ARG A 290 -15.91 33.52 53.12
C ARG A 290 -16.10 32.64 54.36
N ARG A 291 -15.76 31.34 54.29
CA ARG A 291 -15.84 30.43 55.44
C ARG A 291 -14.91 30.85 56.56
N LEU A 292 -13.68 31.26 56.25
CA LEU A 292 -12.71 31.73 57.24
C LEU A 292 -13.15 33.05 57.90
N GLU A 293 -13.73 33.97 57.13
CA GLU A 293 -14.28 35.21 57.67
C GLU A 293 -15.44 34.94 58.63
N ALA A 294 -16.41 34.11 58.23
CA ALA A 294 -17.53 33.73 59.09
C ALA A 294 -17.07 33.07 60.40
N LEU A 295 -16.12 32.12 60.33
CA LEU A 295 -15.56 31.47 61.53
C LEU A 295 -14.81 32.47 62.43
N ARG A 296 -14.08 33.43 61.85
CA ARG A 296 -13.41 34.48 62.63
C ARG A 296 -14.42 35.37 63.36
N GLU A 297 -15.51 35.72 62.70
CA GLU A 297 -16.59 36.50 63.30
C GLU A 297 -17.24 35.73 64.46
N GLU A 298 -17.60 34.46 64.25
CA GLU A 298 -18.17 33.58 65.28
C GLU A 298 -17.22 33.43 66.49
N VAL A 299 -15.93 33.15 66.25
CA VAL A 299 -14.93 33.05 67.31
C VAL A 299 -14.82 34.39 68.06
N SER A 300 -14.78 35.52 67.34
CA SER A 300 -14.72 36.84 67.98
C SER A 300 -15.93 37.13 68.86
N PHE A 301 -17.12 36.69 68.44
CA PHE A 301 -18.37 36.83 69.19
C PHE A 301 -18.34 35.96 70.46
N VAL A 302 -17.97 34.69 70.33
CA VAL A 302 -17.85 33.78 71.47
C VAL A 302 -16.80 34.28 72.46
N SER A 303 -15.64 34.73 72.00
CA SER A 303 -14.60 35.30 72.88
C SER A 303 -15.05 36.57 73.61
N ARG A 304 -15.86 37.44 72.99
CA ARG A 304 -16.44 38.60 73.69
C ARG A 304 -17.39 38.16 74.79
N ARG A 305 -18.30 37.24 74.48
CA ARG A 305 -19.28 36.71 75.42
C ARG A 305 -18.62 35.93 76.57
N GLU A 306 -17.54 35.21 76.30
CA GLU A 306 -16.73 34.55 77.32
C GLU A 306 -16.09 35.57 78.27
N ARG A 307 -15.50 36.66 77.75
CA ARG A 307 -14.93 37.74 78.58
C ARG A 307 -15.98 38.40 79.45
N GLU A 308 -17.15 38.73 78.90
CA GLU A 308 -18.27 39.29 79.65
C GLU A 308 -18.71 38.35 80.78
N ALA A 309 -18.85 37.04 80.50
CA ALA A 309 -19.20 36.04 81.51
C ALA A 309 -18.13 35.92 82.62
N GLN A 310 -16.84 35.95 82.25
CA GLN A 310 -15.73 35.93 83.22
C GLN A 310 -15.70 37.20 84.08
N GLU A 311 -15.96 38.38 83.51
CA GLU A 311 -16.07 39.63 84.27
C GLU A 311 -17.26 39.61 85.23
N MET A 312 -18.42 39.12 84.80
CA MET A 312 -19.58 38.96 85.66
C MET A 312 -19.32 37.96 86.80
N TYR A 313 -18.61 36.86 86.52
CA TYR A 313 -18.19 35.92 87.57
C TYR A 313 -17.21 36.57 88.55
N ARG A 314 -16.23 37.35 88.07
CA ARG A 314 -15.31 38.10 88.95
C ARG A 314 -16.09 39.06 89.85
N ARG A 315 -17.00 39.87 89.30
CA ARG A 315 -17.83 40.82 90.08
C ARG A 315 -18.67 40.12 91.13
N THR A 316 -19.41 39.06 90.75
CA THR A 316 -20.27 38.34 91.70
C THR A 316 -19.47 37.59 92.77
N LYS A 317 -18.26 37.12 92.43
CA LYS A 317 -17.33 36.55 93.41
C LYS A 317 -16.79 37.62 94.37
N ASP A 318 -16.38 38.77 93.86
CA ASP A 318 -15.92 39.89 94.70
C ASP A 318 -17.05 40.34 95.64
N GLU A 319 -18.28 40.47 95.15
CA GLU A 319 -19.47 40.75 95.97
C GLU A 319 -19.69 39.69 97.06
N LEU A 320 -19.63 38.39 96.70
CA LEU A 320 -19.78 37.30 97.67
C LEU A 320 -18.64 37.30 98.71
N ASP A 321 -17.42 37.59 98.30
CA ASP A 321 -16.26 37.69 99.19
C ASP A 321 -16.40 38.90 100.12
N THR A 322 -16.93 40.04 99.64
CA THR A 322 -17.27 41.18 100.52
C THR A 322 -18.36 40.83 101.53
N LEU A 323 -19.45 40.16 101.12
CA LEU A 323 -20.51 39.72 102.02
C LEU A 323 -20.03 38.68 103.05
N ARG A 324 -19.12 37.78 102.65
CA ARG A 324 -18.48 36.85 103.59
C ARG A 324 -17.50 37.54 104.54
N GLY A 325 -16.78 38.55 104.05
CA GLY A 325 -15.89 39.39 104.86
C GLY A 325 -16.65 40.24 105.88
N ASP A 326 -17.81 40.75 105.52
CA ASP A 326 -18.68 41.55 106.40
C ASP A 326 -19.55 40.68 107.33
N GLY A 327 -19.89 39.46 106.90
CA GLY A 327 -20.56 38.45 107.72
C GLY A 327 -19.69 37.83 108.82
N ALA A 328 -18.40 38.17 108.89
CA ALA A 328 -17.52 37.80 110.00
C ALA A 328 -17.63 38.77 111.20
N ASN A 329 -18.39 39.86 111.08
CA ASN A 329 -18.60 40.83 112.16
C ASN A 329 -20.09 40.96 112.55
N GLY A 330 -20.53 40.09 113.48
CA GLY A 330 -21.78 40.21 114.25
C GLY A 330 -22.72 39.02 114.04
N VAL A 331 -23.07 38.21 115.04
CA VAL A 331 -23.64 38.56 116.35
C VAL A 331 -23.14 37.63 117.46
N HIS A 332 -22.56 38.23 118.51
CA HIS A 332 -22.51 37.71 119.89
C HIS A 332 -23.48 38.53 120.73
#